data_AF-A0A1V6RNG2-F1
#
_entry.id   AF-A0A1V6RNG2-F1
#
_cell.length_a   1.000
_cell.length_b   1.000
_cell.length_c   1.000
_cell.angle_alpha   90.00
_cell.angle_beta   90.00
_cell.angle_gamma   90.00
#
_symmetry.space_group_name_H-M   'P 1'
#
loop_
_entity.id
_entity.type
_entity.pdbx_description
1 polymer ?
#
loop_
_entity_poly.entity_id
_entity_poly.type
_entity_poly.pdbx_seq_one_letter_code
_entity_poly.pdbx_strand_id
1 'polypeptide(L)'
;MTGQTIPCFDQLGVKPDFSPNQPCLFRDFDQITLYRVQKEELERDMARFRSGSYKFQYEDITFDMAAHNRLLEQTKDEVAAFKSRQATAQVKMLALEKESMDRWMAEKAQNKIPVNEISLLRQDPDILTLYAPLDANVWKVNVADGDIVSSTQVVTILESNENGGRSFL
;
A
#
# COMPACT_ATOMS: atom_id res chain seq x y z
N MET A 1 4.13 3.03 0.58
CA MET A 1 4.49 2.72 -0.82
C MET A 1 5.27 3.91 -1.36
N THR A 2 6.52 3.73 -1.83
CA THR A 2 7.48 4.81 -2.14
C THR A 2 7.68 5.06 -3.64
N GLY A 3 7.12 4.22 -4.51
CA GLY A 3 7.23 4.33 -5.96
C GLY A 3 6.63 3.11 -6.66
N GLN A 4 6.68 3.12 -7.99
CA GLN A 4 6.24 2.02 -8.86
C GLN A 4 7.30 1.77 -9.93
N THR A 5 7.50 0.50 -10.31
CA THR A 5 8.42 0.05 -11.36
C THR A 5 7.69 -0.84 -12.37
N ILE A 6 8.37 -1.17 -13.48
CA ILE A 6 7.91 -2.20 -14.41
C ILE A 6 7.92 -3.57 -13.71
N PRO A 7 6.86 -4.40 -13.85
CA PRO A 7 6.86 -5.74 -13.29
C PRO A 7 8.02 -6.58 -13.84
N CYS A 8 8.73 -7.24 -12.95
CA CYS A 8 9.85 -8.14 -13.29
C CYS A 8 9.42 -9.61 -13.20
N PHE A 9 8.12 -9.85 -13.39
CA PHE A 9 7.46 -11.14 -13.33
C PHE A 9 6.41 -11.25 -14.43
N ASP A 10 6.42 -12.37 -15.14
CA ASP A 10 5.37 -12.77 -16.08
C ASP A 10 4.86 -14.15 -15.72
N GLN A 11 3.63 -14.21 -15.18
CA GLN A 11 3.03 -15.45 -14.66
C GLN A 11 3.00 -16.58 -15.68
N LEU A 12 2.80 -16.26 -16.96
CA LEU A 12 2.72 -17.25 -18.04
C LEU A 12 4.09 -17.49 -18.71
N GLY A 13 5.08 -16.63 -18.43
CA GLY A 13 6.41 -16.69 -19.02
C GLY A 13 6.41 -16.62 -20.55
N VAL A 14 5.50 -15.83 -21.14
CA VAL A 14 5.32 -15.71 -22.59
C VAL A 14 5.97 -14.45 -23.16
N LYS A 15 6.23 -13.45 -22.31
CA LYS A 15 6.91 -12.22 -22.70
C LYS A 15 8.39 -12.49 -22.98
N PRO A 16 9.05 -11.64 -23.79
CA PRO A 16 10.51 -11.70 -23.95
C PRO A 16 11.23 -11.70 -22.61
N ASP A 17 12.34 -12.42 -22.53
CA ASP A 17 13.18 -12.60 -21.34
C ASP A 17 12.58 -13.47 -20.22
N PHE A 18 11.35 -13.96 -20.38
CA PHE A 18 10.71 -14.91 -19.46
C PHE A 18 10.54 -16.29 -20.11
N SER A 19 10.30 -17.30 -19.28
CA SER A 19 9.85 -18.63 -19.73
C SER A 19 8.90 -19.25 -18.72
N PRO A 20 8.08 -20.26 -19.08
CA PRO A 20 7.21 -20.93 -18.12
C PRO A 20 7.94 -21.54 -16.91
N ASN A 21 9.21 -21.89 -17.07
CA ASN A 21 10.08 -22.41 -16.00
C ASN A 21 10.86 -21.30 -15.26
N GLN A 22 10.87 -20.08 -15.80
CA GLN A 22 11.51 -18.90 -15.23
C GLN A 22 10.61 -17.68 -15.43
N PRO A 23 9.51 -17.57 -14.66
CA PRO A 23 8.57 -16.45 -14.75
C PRO A 23 9.07 -15.19 -14.06
N CYS A 24 10.12 -15.30 -13.23
CA CYS A 24 10.83 -14.17 -12.63
C CYS A 24 12.05 -13.79 -13.48
N LEU A 25 12.27 -12.50 -13.69
CA LEU A 25 13.42 -12.02 -14.46
C LEU A 25 14.76 -12.30 -13.76
N PHE A 26 14.77 -12.15 -12.42
CA PHE A 26 15.99 -12.16 -11.63
C PHE A 26 16.49 -13.57 -11.30
N ARG A 27 17.80 -13.68 -11.19
CA ARG A 27 18.56 -14.82 -10.67
C ARG A 27 19.22 -14.41 -9.35
N ASP A 28 19.73 -15.42 -8.64
CA ASP A 28 20.51 -15.16 -7.43
C ASP A 28 21.73 -14.29 -7.75
N PHE A 29 22.01 -13.32 -6.87
CA PHE A 29 23.09 -12.34 -6.99
C PHE A 29 22.95 -11.26 -8.08
N ASP A 30 21.80 -11.19 -8.76
CA ASP A 30 21.51 -10.07 -9.65
C ASP A 30 21.47 -8.74 -8.87
N GLN A 31 21.98 -7.68 -9.51
CA GLN A 31 21.97 -6.33 -8.94
C GLN A 31 20.92 -5.48 -9.64
N ILE A 32 20.05 -4.86 -8.86
CA ILE A 32 18.97 -4.00 -9.37
C ILE A 32 19.35 -2.54 -9.15
N THR A 33 19.47 -1.78 -10.23
CA THR A 33 19.63 -0.33 -10.19
C THR A 33 18.34 0.35 -10.60
N LEU A 34 17.82 1.22 -9.74
CA LEU A 34 16.65 2.03 -10.02
C LEU A 34 17.09 3.43 -10.44
N TYR A 35 16.52 3.94 -11.52
CA TYR A 35 16.66 5.33 -11.91
C TYR A 35 15.30 6.00 -11.94
N ARG A 36 15.30 7.32 -11.74
CA ARG A 36 14.07 8.11 -11.67
C ARG A 36 13.60 8.45 -13.08
N VAL A 37 12.33 8.17 -13.35
CA VAL A 37 11.62 8.58 -14.56
C VAL A 37 10.41 9.44 -14.21
N GLN A 38 9.86 10.12 -15.21
CA GLN A 38 8.56 10.78 -15.05
C GLN A 38 7.42 9.77 -15.17
N LYS A 39 6.25 10.15 -14.66
CA LYS A 39 5.07 9.27 -14.65
C LYS A 39 4.67 8.84 -16.06
N GLU A 40 4.68 9.76 -17.02
CA GLU A 40 4.28 9.52 -18.40
C GLU A 40 5.23 8.54 -19.10
N GLU A 41 6.50 8.54 -18.71
CA GLU A 41 7.49 7.59 -19.20
C GLU A 41 7.23 6.19 -18.65
N LEU A 42 7.01 6.07 -17.34
CA LEU A 42 6.62 4.81 -16.71
C LEU A 42 5.34 4.24 -17.33
N GLU A 43 4.34 5.06 -17.61
CA GLU A 43 3.09 4.63 -18.24
C GLU A 43 3.31 4.09 -19.66
N ARG A 44 4.17 4.74 -20.46
CA ARG A 44 4.55 4.24 -21.79
C ARG A 44 5.27 2.90 -21.70
N ASP A 45 6.21 2.76 -20.78
CA ASP A 45 6.96 1.52 -20.61
C ASP A 45 6.10 0.39 -20.02
N MET A 46 5.15 0.72 -19.14
CA MET A 46 4.12 -0.22 -18.68
C MET A 46 3.24 -0.71 -19.84
N ALA A 47 2.85 0.18 -20.76
CA ALA A 47 2.10 -0.22 -21.96
C ALA A 47 2.93 -1.16 -22.86
N ARG A 48 4.21 -0.85 -23.05
CA ARG A 48 5.15 -1.73 -23.77
C ARG A 48 5.27 -3.10 -23.08
N PHE A 49 5.40 -3.14 -21.75
CA PHE A 49 5.50 -4.39 -20.99
C PHE A 49 4.24 -5.23 -21.14
N ARG A 50 3.06 -4.61 -21.02
CA ARG A 50 1.77 -5.28 -21.24
C ARG A 50 1.66 -5.88 -22.65
N SER A 51 2.07 -5.14 -23.68
CA SER A 51 2.10 -5.61 -25.07
C SER A 51 3.20 -6.63 -25.37
N GLY A 52 4.17 -6.83 -24.47
CA GLY A 52 5.32 -7.72 -24.69
C GLY A 52 6.44 -7.10 -25.53
N SER A 53 6.44 -5.78 -25.73
CA SER A 53 7.44 -5.05 -26.53
C SER A 53 8.47 -4.28 -25.70
N TYR A 54 8.37 -4.32 -24.36
CA TYR A 54 9.35 -3.72 -23.47
C TYR A 54 10.64 -4.54 -23.48
N LYS A 55 11.78 -3.85 -23.44
CA LYS A 55 13.10 -4.48 -23.39
C LYS A 55 13.77 -4.09 -22.09
N PHE A 56 14.11 -5.10 -21.29
CA PHE A 56 14.91 -4.87 -20.09
C PHE A 56 16.34 -4.52 -20.49
N GLN A 57 16.97 -3.68 -19.67
CA GLN A 57 18.39 -3.36 -19.78
C GLN A 57 19.12 -4.11 -18.68
N TYR A 58 20.11 -4.90 -19.06
CA TYR A 58 20.98 -5.61 -18.13
C TYR A 58 22.35 -5.80 -18.78
N GLU A 59 23.35 -5.99 -17.94
CA GLU A 59 24.74 -6.22 -18.33
C GLU A 59 25.24 -7.47 -17.61
N ASP A 60 25.97 -8.33 -18.32
CA ASP A 60 26.61 -9.49 -17.71
C ASP A 60 27.83 -9.04 -16.93
N ILE A 61 27.77 -9.17 -15.60
CA ILE A 61 28.84 -8.80 -14.68
C ILE A 61 29.24 -9.98 -13.79
N THR A 62 30.47 -9.95 -13.28
CA THR A 62 30.93 -10.91 -12.26
C THR A 62 30.93 -10.24 -10.90
N PHE A 63 30.25 -10.85 -9.92
CA PHE A 63 30.29 -10.38 -8.54
C PHE A 63 31.60 -10.79 -7.86
N ASP A 64 32.48 -9.82 -7.59
CA ASP A 64 33.74 -10.04 -6.88
C ASP A 64 33.51 -9.95 -5.35
N MET A 65 33.44 -11.11 -4.69
CA MET A 65 33.33 -11.24 -3.23
C MET A 65 34.47 -10.52 -2.49
N ALA A 66 35.69 -10.54 -3.03
CA ALA A 66 36.83 -9.89 -2.38
C ALA A 66 36.72 -8.37 -2.46
N ALA A 67 36.25 -7.83 -3.59
CA ALA A 67 35.94 -6.41 -3.72
C ALA A 67 34.81 -5.99 -2.77
N HIS A 68 33.75 -6.79 -2.67
CA HIS A 68 32.66 -6.54 -1.73
C HIS A 68 33.14 -6.48 -0.27
N ASN A 69 33.95 -7.44 0.17
CA ASN A 69 34.49 -7.45 1.53
C ASN A 69 35.42 -6.26 1.82
N ARG A 70 36.20 -5.80 0.83
CA ARG A 70 37.01 -4.58 0.96
C ARG A 70 36.11 -3.34 1.16
N LEU A 71 35.02 -3.23 0.40
CA LEU A 71 34.06 -2.13 0.54
C LEU A 71 33.43 -2.12 1.93
N LEU A 72 33.08 -3.29 2.48
CA LEU A 72 32.50 -3.40 3.83
C LEU A 72 33.48 -2.90 4.91
N GLU A 73 34.77 -3.25 4.83
CA GLU A 73 35.75 -2.77 5.80
C GLU A 73 36.00 -1.26 5.63
N GLN A 74 36.10 -0.77 4.39
CA GLN A 74 36.32 0.65 4.10
C GLN A 74 35.19 1.56 4.57
N THR A 75 33.95 1.05 4.58
CA THR A 75 32.75 1.85 4.94
C THR A 75 32.25 1.60 6.37
N LYS A 76 32.96 0.77 7.14
CA LYS A 76 32.54 0.31 8.47
C LYS A 76 32.18 1.44 9.44
N ASP A 77 33.05 2.43 9.57
CA ASP A 77 32.84 3.55 10.50
C ASP A 77 31.73 4.49 10.04
N GLU A 78 31.61 4.71 8.71
CA GLU A 78 30.53 5.48 8.12
C GLU A 78 29.16 4.83 8.40
N VAL A 79 29.07 3.52 8.16
CA VAL A 79 27.87 2.72 8.43
C VAL A 79 27.54 2.74 9.93
N ALA A 80 28.54 2.61 10.81
CA ALA A 80 28.34 2.68 12.26
C ALA A 80 27.77 4.05 12.69
N ALA A 81 28.32 5.14 12.17
CA ALA A 81 27.83 6.48 12.44
C ALA A 81 26.40 6.68 11.92
N PHE A 82 26.08 6.16 10.72
CA PHE A 82 24.74 6.19 10.16
C PHE A 82 23.73 5.42 11.02
N LYS A 83 24.08 4.18 11.42
CA LYS A 83 23.21 3.34 12.26
C LYS A 83 22.94 3.97 13.63
N SER A 84 23.92 4.65 14.22
CA SER A 84 23.72 5.37 15.49
C SER A 84 22.70 6.51 15.36
N ARG A 85 22.76 7.29 14.27
CA ARG A 85 21.76 8.32 13.97
C ARG A 85 20.37 7.72 13.72
N GLN A 86 20.30 6.61 12.97
CA GLN A 86 19.06 5.89 12.71
C GLN A 86 18.41 5.40 14.00
N ALA A 87 19.17 4.79 14.91
CA ALA A 87 18.66 4.32 16.20
C ALA A 87 18.09 5.47 17.04
N THR A 88 18.77 6.62 17.07
CA THR A 88 18.29 7.81 17.77
C THR A 88 16.98 8.34 17.15
N ALA A 89 16.89 8.38 15.83
CA ALA A 89 15.68 8.79 15.12
C ALA A 89 14.51 7.81 15.37
N GLN A 90 14.78 6.51 15.38
CA GLN A 90 13.79 5.47 15.64
C GLN A 90 13.17 5.62 17.03
N VAL A 91 13.98 5.85 18.07
CA VAL A 91 13.47 6.07 19.44
C VAL A 91 12.53 7.27 19.51
N LYS A 92 12.88 8.38 18.83
CA LYS A 92 12.02 9.57 18.77
C LYS A 92 10.71 9.28 18.04
N MET A 93 10.77 8.58 16.91
CA MET A 93 9.59 8.23 16.13
C MET A 93 8.63 7.33 16.92
N LEU A 94 9.14 6.33 17.62
CA LEU A 94 8.32 5.44 18.45
C LEU A 94 7.61 6.19 19.60
N ALA A 95 8.28 7.18 20.20
CA ALA A 95 7.66 8.00 21.23
C ALA A 95 6.49 8.84 20.66
N LEU A 96 6.68 9.44 19.49
CA LEU A 96 5.64 10.21 18.81
C LEU A 96 4.47 9.33 18.34
N GLU A 97 4.76 8.14 17.82
CA GLU A 97 3.74 7.18 17.41
C GLU A 97 2.89 6.72 18.60
N LYS A 98 3.54 6.44 19.74
CA LYS A 98 2.83 6.11 20.97
C LYS A 98 1.93 7.25 21.44
N GLU A 99 2.44 8.48 21.48
CA GLU A 99 1.64 9.65 21.86
C GLU A 99 0.44 9.85 20.91
N SER A 100 0.66 9.70 19.60
CA SER A 100 -0.40 9.80 18.60
C SER A 100 -1.46 8.71 18.78
N MET A 101 -1.04 7.48 19.08
CA MET A 101 -1.95 6.36 19.32
C MET A 101 -2.75 6.55 20.61
N ASP A 102 -2.10 6.99 21.69
CA ASP A 102 -2.76 7.28 22.98
C ASP A 102 -3.81 8.39 22.82
N ARG A 103 -3.49 9.44 22.05
CA ARG A 103 -4.43 10.52 21.71
C ARG A 103 -5.62 10.01 20.90
N TRP A 104 -5.37 9.23 19.85
CA TRP A 104 -6.43 8.65 19.02
C TRP A 104 -7.36 7.74 19.83
N MET A 105 -6.80 6.92 20.72
CA MET A 105 -7.58 6.05 21.61
C MET A 105 -8.45 6.86 22.58
N ALA A 106 -7.96 7.98 23.10
CA ALA A 106 -8.72 8.88 23.97
C ALA A 106 -9.87 9.57 23.21
N GLU A 107 -9.62 10.11 22.01
CA GLU A 107 -10.65 10.70 21.15
C GLU A 107 -11.74 9.68 20.77
N LYS A 108 -11.32 8.45 20.40
CA LYS A 108 -12.24 7.35 20.10
C LYS A 108 -13.12 6.98 21.31
N ALA A 109 -12.58 7.04 22.53
CA ALA A 109 -13.35 6.78 23.73
C ALA A 109 -14.40 7.88 24.01
N GLN A 110 -14.10 9.13 23.66
CA GLN A 110 -15.01 10.27 23.83
C GLN A 110 -16.13 10.31 22.78
N ASN A 111 -15.85 9.89 21.54
CA ASN A 111 -16.80 9.92 20.42
C ASN A 111 -17.75 8.69 20.36
N LYS A 112 -18.02 8.02 21.48
CA LYS A 112 -19.03 6.96 21.54
C LYS A 112 -20.43 7.56 21.61
N ILE A 113 -21.21 7.43 20.54
CA ILE A 113 -22.62 7.83 20.50
C ILE A 113 -23.40 6.97 21.53
N PRO A 114 -24.25 7.58 22.38
CA PRO A 114 -25.07 6.83 23.32
C PRO A 114 -26.04 5.88 22.59
N VAL A 115 -26.03 4.60 22.96
CA VAL A 115 -26.88 3.54 22.37
C VAL A 115 -28.39 3.89 22.42
N ASN A 116 -28.80 4.73 23.37
CA ASN A 116 -30.19 5.18 23.52
C ASN A 116 -30.68 6.07 22.37
N GLU A 117 -29.83 6.90 21.77
CA GLU A 117 -30.24 7.81 20.69
C GLU A 117 -30.52 7.06 19.39
N ILE A 118 -29.69 6.06 19.06
CA ILE A 118 -29.89 5.18 17.90
C ILE A 118 -31.20 4.38 18.03
N SER A 119 -31.54 3.97 19.26
CA SER A 119 -32.75 3.20 19.53
C SER A 119 -34.04 4.02 19.34
N LEU A 120 -33.98 5.33 19.62
CA LEU A 120 -35.09 6.26 19.42
C LEU A 120 -35.31 6.58 17.94
N LEU A 121 -34.24 6.83 17.18
CA LEU A 121 -34.32 7.10 15.74
C LEU A 121 -34.89 5.91 14.94
N ARG A 122 -34.67 4.68 15.40
CA ARG A 122 -35.25 3.47 14.78
C ARG A 122 -36.77 3.33 14.95
N GLN A 123 -37.37 4.05 15.89
CA GLN A 123 -38.81 3.99 16.16
C GLN A 123 -39.59 5.02 15.35
N ASP A 124 -38.91 5.95 14.68
CA ASP A 124 -39.53 6.98 13.85
C ASP A 124 -39.93 6.40 12.48
N PRO A 125 -41.23 6.38 12.12
CA PRO A 125 -41.70 5.86 10.85
C PRO A 125 -41.24 6.67 9.63
N ASP A 126 -40.81 7.92 9.81
CA ASP A 126 -40.33 8.79 8.73
C ASP A 126 -38.82 8.59 8.45
N ILE A 127 -38.15 7.72 9.21
CA ILE A 127 -36.72 7.43 9.05
C ILE A 127 -36.49 6.04 8.44
N LEU A 128 -35.92 6.00 7.24
CA LEU A 128 -35.49 4.75 6.61
C LEU A 128 -34.08 4.37 7.09
N THR A 129 -33.95 3.23 7.78
CA THR A 129 -32.65 2.72 8.25
C THR A 129 -31.99 1.81 7.21
N LEU A 130 -30.75 2.10 6.85
CA LEU A 130 -29.91 1.21 6.04
C LEU A 130 -29.06 0.32 6.96
N TYR A 131 -29.13 -0.99 6.76
CA TYR A 131 -28.37 -1.96 7.54
C TYR A 131 -27.15 -2.44 6.75
N ALA A 132 -25.99 -2.44 7.40
CA ALA A 132 -24.82 -3.08 6.85
C ALA A 132 -25.05 -4.60 6.75
N PRO A 133 -24.75 -5.23 5.60
CA PRO A 133 -24.94 -6.67 5.42
C PRO A 133 -23.92 -7.52 6.22
N LEU A 134 -22.89 -6.89 6.77
CA LEU A 134 -21.79 -7.55 7.49
C LEU A 134 -21.08 -6.56 8.43
N ASP A 135 -20.31 -7.10 9.37
CA ASP A 135 -19.47 -6.31 10.26
C ASP A 135 -18.31 -5.68 9.47
N ALA A 136 -18.35 -4.35 9.39
CA ALA A 136 -17.45 -3.58 8.54
C ALA A 136 -17.21 -2.17 9.11
N ASN A 137 -16.09 -1.56 8.70
CA ASN A 137 -15.82 -0.15 8.93
C ASN A 137 -16.38 0.68 7.78
N VAL A 138 -16.96 1.85 8.08
CA VAL A 138 -17.35 2.82 7.06
C VAL A 138 -16.08 3.41 6.44
N TRP A 139 -15.86 3.14 5.16
CA TRP A 139 -14.70 3.64 4.41
C TRP A 139 -14.96 5.03 3.83
N LYS A 140 -16.13 5.22 3.23
CA LYS A 140 -16.49 6.49 2.58
C LYS A 140 -18.00 6.67 2.51
N VAL A 141 -18.48 7.82 2.95
CA VAL A 141 -19.84 8.29 2.67
C VAL A 141 -19.82 9.10 1.38
N ASN A 142 -20.71 8.79 0.44
CA ASN A 142 -20.79 9.39 -0.90
C ASN A 142 -21.87 10.47 -1.03
N VAL A 143 -22.62 10.73 0.05
CA VAL A 143 -23.72 11.70 0.10
C VAL A 143 -23.46 12.73 1.20
N ALA A 144 -24.06 13.90 1.07
CA ALA A 144 -24.11 14.93 2.11
C ALA A 144 -25.52 15.03 2.72
N ASP A 145 -25.61 15.67 3.88
CA ASP A 145 -26.89 15.95 4.52
C ASP A 145 -27.78 16.79 3.59
N GLY A 146 -29.01 16.33 3.37
CA GLY A 146 -29.98 16.99 2.48
C GLY A 146 -29.98 16.50 1.03
N ASP A 147 -29.09 15.59 0.66
CA ASP A 147 -29.10 14.98 -0.67
C ASP A 147 -30.33 14.08 -0.89
N ILE A 148 -30.95 14.19 -2.07
CA ILE A 148 -32.02 13.28 -2.49
C ILE A 148 -31.38 12.04 -3.09
N VAL A 149 -31.58 10.88 -2.43
CA VAL A 149 -31.01 9.60 -2.84
C VAL A 149 -32.01 8.75 -3.63
N SER A 150 -31.53 8.05 -4.66
CA SER A 150 -32.31 7.08 -5.43
C SER A 150 -32.03 5.64 -5.01
N SER A 151 -32.91 4.70 -5.35
CA SER A 151 -32.83 3.29 -4.92
C SER A 151 -31.60 2.51 -5.42
N THR A 152 -30.86 3.05 -6.39
CA THR A 152 -29.66 2.42 -6.97
C THR A 152 -28.38 3.19 -6.68
N GLN A 153 -28.45 4.27 -5.91
CA GLN A 153 -27.30 5.12 -5.60
C GLN A 153 -26.50 4.53 -4.45
N VAL A 154 -25.18 4.44 -4.62
CA VAL A 154 -24.26 4.03 -3.54
C VAL A 154 -24.09 5.19 -2.57
N VAL A 155 -24.65 5.04 -1.38
CA VAL A 155 -24.65 6.00 -0.28
C VAL A 155 -23.37 5.87 0.54
N THR A 156 -22.89 4.65 0.78
CA THR A 156 -21.66 4.42 1.54
C THR A 156 -20.88 3.20 1.06
N ILE A 157 -19.57 3.25 1.26
CA ILE A 157 -18.64 2.16 0.97
C ILE A 157 -18.17 1.61 2.31
N LEU A 158 -18.31 0.29 2.48
CA LEU A 158 -17.88 -0.43 3.66
C LEU A 158 -16.63 -1.27 3.36
N GLU A 159 -15.70 -1.29 4.31
CA GLU A 159 -14.51 -2.14 4.29
C GLU A 159 -14.62 -3.22 5.38
N SER A 160 -14.48 -4.48 4.99
CA SER A 160 -14.50 -5.62 5.91
C SER A 160 -13.33 -6.57 5.70
N ASN A 161 -12.90 -7.17 6.81
CA ASN A 161 -11.71 -8.00 6.88
C ASN A 161 -11.96 -9.46 6.47
N GLU A 162 -13.22 -9.89 6.29
CA GLU A 162 -13.51 -11.31 6.07
C GLU A 162 -13.36 -11.80 4.63
N ASN A 163 -13.09 -10.95 3.63
CA ASN A 163 -12.80 -11.44 2.26
C ASN A 163 -12.19 -10.39 1.29
N GLY A 164 -11.49 -9.36 1.77
CA GLY A 164 -10.88 -8.34 0.88
C GLY A 164 -11.85 -7.64 -0.09
N GLY A 165 -13.16 -7.84 0.10
CA GLY A 165 -14.24 -7.39 -0.77
C GLY A 165 -14.88 -6.14 -0.20
N ARG A 166 -14.92 -5.08 -1.00
CA ARG A 166 -15.67 -3.86 -0.67
C ARG A 166 -17.16 -4.13 -0.86
N SER A 167 -17.96 -3.79 0.15
CA SER A 167 -19.41 -3.87 0.06
C SER A 167 -19.99 -2.47 -0.09
N PHE A 168 -21.02 -2.36 -0.92
CA PHE A 168 -21.66 -1.09 -1.28
C PHE A 168 -23.07 -1.08 -0.70
N LEU A 169 -23.40 0.03 -0.05
CA LEU A 169 -24.72 0.33 0.47
C LEU A 169 -25.26 1.57 -0.20
#